data_AF-A0A0S2LN21-F1
#
_entry.id   AF-A0A0S2LN21-F1
#
_cell.length_a   1.000
_cell.length_b   1.000
_cell.length_c   1.000
_cell.angle_alpha   90.00
_cell.angle_beta   90.00
_cell.angle_gamma   90.00
#
_symmetry.space_group_name_H-M   'P 1'
#
loop_
_entity.id
_entity.type
_entity.pdbx_description
1 polymer ?
#
loop_
_entity_poly.entity_id
_entity_poly.type
_entity_poly.pdbx_seq_one_letter_code
_entity_poly.pdbx_strand_id
1 'polypeptide(L)'
;MTNENAIRRYIIIGERRFFNYWWSFVVFFGSLGFLITGISSYTNFHFLPLIKSENISFFPQGLLMSFYGSLGLLLSIYWWFLIFWNVGGGFNEFNKKDGLVRIFRWGYPGKNRRINLCYNMKDIEAIKVELTQGLNSQRTIYLRLKGKREIPITGIDKPLTLKEIENQASELANFLQVSLEGL
;
A
#
# COMPACT_ATOMS: atom_id res chain seq x y z
N MET A 1 -18.24 -29.44 -16.53
CA MET A 1 -17.95 -28.58 -15.37
C MET A 1 -17.03 -27.47 -15.85
N THR A 2 -17.51 -26.24 -15.82
CA THR A 2 -16.99 -25.10 -16.59
C THR A 2 -15.56 -24.71 -16.21
N ASN A 3 -14.76 -24.45 -17.24
CA ASN A 3 -13.30 -24.22 -17.21
C ASN A 3 -12.86 -22.92 -16.50
N GLU A 4 -13.80 -22.21 -15.88
CA GLU A 4 -13.63 -20.88 -15.25
C GLU A 4 -13.11 -20.98 -13.80
N ASN A 5 -13.27 -22.13 -13.13
CA ASN A 5 -12.84 -22.31 -11.75
C ASN A 5 -11.38 -22.78 -11.58
N ALA A 6 -10.55 -22.77 -12.62
CA ALA A 6 -9.19 -23.29 -12.54
C ALA A 6 -8.14 -22.25 -12.15
N ILE A 7 -8.45 -20.96 -12.29
CA ILE A 7 -7.53 -19.86 -12.01
C ILE A 7 -8.19 -18.91 -11.01
N ARG A 8 -7.56 -18.72 -9.85
CA ARG A 8 -7.98 -17.71 -8.86
C ARG A 8 -6.96 -16.60 -8.80
N ARG A 9 -7.43 -15.36 -8.94
CA ARG A 9 -6.57 -14.17 -8.87
C ARG A 9 -7.07 -13.21 -7.80
N TYR A 10 -6.20 -12.87 -6.86
CA TYR A 10 -6.44 -11.89 -5.82
C TYR A 10 -5.62 -10.64 -6.16
N ILE A 11 -6.29 -9.51 -6.36
CA ILE A 11 -5.63 -8.23 -6.62
C ILE A 11 -5.27 -7.62 -5.28
N ILE A 12 -4.05 -7.09 -5.17
CA ILE A 12 -3.58 -6.37 -3.99
C ILE A 12 -3.42 -4.92 -4.36
N ILE A 13 -4.17 -4.07 -3.68
CA ILE A 13 -4.13 -2.64 -3.86
C ILE A 13 -2.89 -2.11 -3.15
N GLY A 14 -2.02 -1.43 -3.89
CA GLY A 14 -0.81 -0.81 -3.37
C GLY A 14 -1.08 0.60 -2.86
N GLU A 15 -0.21 1.52 -3.28
CA GLU A 15 -0.34 2.94 -2.93
C GLU A 15 -1.50 3.67 -3.61
N ARG A 16 -2.15 3.09 -4.63
CA ARG A 16 -3.32 3.69 -5.32
C ARG A 16 -4.62 3.55 -4.54
N ARG A 17 -4.58 3.84 -3.24
CA ARG A 17 -5.77 3.87 -2.37
C ARG A 17 -6.37 5.25 -2.34
N PHE A 18 -7.70 5.33 -2.29
CA PHE A 18 -8.42 6.61 -2.19
C PHE A 18 -7.89 7.48 -1.05
N PHE A 19 -7.64 6.88 0.12
CA PHE A 19 -7.07 7.58 1.28
C PHE A 19 -5.70 8.20 1.00
N ASN A 20 -4.86 7.53 0.21
CA ASN A 20 -3.55 8.06 -0.17
C ASN A 20 -3.69 9.24 -1.14
N TYR A 21 -4.61 9.17 -2.11
CA TYR A 21 -4.93 10.31 -2.97
C TYR A 21 -5.46 11.50 -2.17
N TRP A 22 -6.37 11.26 -1.22
CA TRP A 22 -6.92 12.30 -0.36
C TRP A 22 -5.83 13.00 0.45
N TRP A 23 -4.99 12.23 1.16
CA TRP A 23 -3.94 12.81 1.99
C TRP A 23 -2.83 13.48 1.19
N SER A 24 -2.39 12.90 0.07
CA SER A 24 -1.41 13.54 -0.81
C SER A 24 -1.93 14.87 -1.36
N PHE A 25 -3.22 14.96 -1.68
CA PHE A 25 -3.87 16.20 -2.08
C PHE A 25 -3.91 17.23 -0.93
N VAL A 26 -4.43 16.86 0.24
CA VAL A 26 -4.53 17.76 1.41
C VAL A 26 -3.17 18.30 1.82
N VAL A 27 -2.15 17.43 1.90
CA VAL A 27 -0.78 17.84 2.25
C VAL A 27 -0.21 18.75 1.17
N PHE A 28 -0.37 18.42 -0.11
CA PHE A 28 0.13 19.26 -1.21
C PHE A 28 -0.42 20.69 -1.15
N PHE A 29 -1.75 20.85 -1.06
CA PHE A 29 -2.37 22.18 -1.01
C PHE A 29 -2.07 22.92 0.28
N GLY A 30 -2.03 22.22 1.42
CA GLY A 30 -1.64 22.82 2.69
C GLY A 30 -0.20 23.35 2.63
N SER A 31 0.74 22.52 2.17
CA SER A 31 2.15 22.89 2.04
C SER A 31 2.39 24.01 1.02
N LEU A 32 1.67 23.98 -0.10
CA LEU A 32 1.69 25.06 -1.09
C LEU A 32 1.20 26.38 -0.47
N GLY A 33 0.13 26.35 0.31
CA GLY A 33 -0.37 27.53 1.04
C GLY A 33 0.65 28.10 2.03
N PHE A 34 1.32 27.24 2.82
CA PHE A 34 2.39 27.66 3.72
C PHE A 34 3.56 28.29 2.98
N LEU A 35 3.99 27.69 1.87
CA LEU A 35 5.11 28.18 1.07
C LEU A 35 4.78 29.53 0.41
N ILE A 36 3.58 29.68 -0.16
CA ILE A 36 3.13 30.96 -0.74
C ILE A 36 3.03 32.04 0.34
N THR A 37 2.52 31.72 1.53
CA THR A 37 2.43 32.67 2.66
C THR A 37 3.82 33.13 3.10
N GLY A 38 4.78 32.21 3.20
CA GLY A 38 6.17 32.51 3.55
C GLY A 38 6.87 33.41 2.52
N ILE A 39 6.72 33.12 1.22
CA ILE A 39 7.27 33.95 0.13
C ILE A 39 6.58 35.32 0.08
N SER A 40 5.27 35.37 0.28
CA SER A 40 4.51 36.62 0.35
C SER A 40 5.00 37.53 1.48
N SER A 41 5.29 36.95 2.65
CA SER A 41 5.85 37.67 3.80
C SER A 41 7.27 38.21 3.54
N TYR A 42 8.08 37.54 2.70
CA TYR A 42 9.39 38.03 2.30
C TYR A 42 9.32 39.17 1.27
N THR A 43 8.42 39.06 0.29
CA THR A 43 8.31 39.98 -0.85
C THR A 43 7.36 41.15 -0.62
N ASN A 44 6.58 41.13 0.48
CA ASN A 44 5.47 42.05 0.76
C ASN A 44 4.45 42.15 -0.39
N PHE A 45 4.35 41.10 -1.23
CA PHE A 45 3.42 41.02 -2.35
C PHE A 45 2.36 39.94 -2.09
N HIS A 46 1.08 40.29 -2.27
CA HIS A 46 -0.04 39.38 -2.04
C HIS A 46 -0.28 38.49 -3.26
N PHE A 47 0.33 37.30 -3.26
CA PHE A 47 0.15 36.31 -4.34
C PHE A 47 -1.26 35.70 -4.39
N LEU A 48 -1.97 35.63 -3.25
CA LEU A 48 -3.30 35.05 -3.15
C LEU A 48 -4.25 35.98 -2.39
N PRO A 49 -5.41 36.36 -2.96
CA PRO A 49 -6.38 37.23 -2.28
C PRO A 49 -7.02 36.58 -1.03
N LEU A 50 -6.92 35.25 -0.91
CA LEU A 50 -7.41 34.47 0.24
C LEU A 50 -6.46 34.52 1.46
N ILE A 51 -5.19 34.90 1.27
CA ILE A 51 -4.17 34.85 2.32
C ILE A 51 -3.79 36.29 2.68
N LYS A 52 -4.33 36.81 3.79
CA LYS A 52 -3.94 38.11 4.35
C LYS A 52 -2.56 38.00 5.00
N SER A 53 -1.52 38.17 4.20
CA SER A 53 -0.12 38.16 4.67
C SER A 53 0.35 39.50 5.26
N GLU A 54 -0.49 40.54 5.25
CA GLU A 54 -0.19 41.91 5.73
C GLU A 54 0.32 41.97 7.18
N ASN A 55 -0.07 41.00 8.02
CA ASN A 55 0.27 40.98 9.44
C ASN A 55 1.36 39.95 9.81
N ILE A 56 1.96 39.24 8.83
CA ILE A 56 2.93 38.18 9.09
C ILE A 56 4.33 38.72 8.83
N SER A 57 5.14 38.86 9.89
CA SER A 57 6.56 39.18 9.72
C SER A 57 7.32 37.98 9.15
N PHE A 58 8.25 38.26 8.22
CA PHE A 58 9.04 37.19 7.60
C PHE A 58 9.85 36.42 8.65
N PHE A 59 10.53 37.13 9.54
CA PHE A 59 11.21 36.52 10.66
C PHE A 59 10.39 36.70 11.96
N PRO A 60 10.16 35.64 12.75
CA PRO A 60 10.52 34.23 12.52
C PRO A 60 9.45 33.44 11.72
N GLN A 61 8.23 33.95 11.66
CA GLN A 61 7.04 33.18 11.29
C GLN A 61 6.99 32.83 9.79
N GLY A 62 7.20 33.79 8.89
CA GLY A 62 7.23 33.55 7.44
C GLY A 62 8.34 32.59 7.01
N LEU A 63 9.50 32.64 7.66
CA LEU A 63 10.62 31.73 7.45
C LEU A 63 10.23 30.30 7.85
N LEU A 64 9.61 30.12 9.02
CA LEU A 64 9.14 28.82 9.48
C LEU A 64 8.07 28.23 8.56
N MET A 65 7.13 29.08 8.09
CA MET A 65 6.12 28.70 7.10
C MET A 65 6.75 28.27 5.77
N SER A 66 7.78 28.98 5.31
CA SER A 66 8.53 28.61 4.08
C SER A 66 9.22 27.26 4.23
N PHE A 67 9.82 26.99 5.41
CA PHE A 67 10.51 25.74 5.69
C PHE A 67 9.54 24.55 5.75
N TYR A 68 8.48 24.64 6.56
CA TYR A 68 7.48 23.56 6.64
C TYR A 68 6.70 23.37 5.33
N GLY A 69 6.40 24.47 4.63
CA GLY A 69 5.81 24.42 3.29
C GLY A 69 6.70 23.67 2.31
N SER A 70 8.01 23.93 2.31
CA SER A 70 8.96 23.23 1.43
C SER A 70 9.07 21.73 1.75
N LEU A 71 9.18 21.37 3.04
CA LEU A 71 9.25 19.98 3.46
C LEU A 71 7.97 19.21 3.13
N GLY A 72 6.81 19.79 3.41
CA GLY A 72 5.53 19.15 3.10
C GLY A 72 5.25 19.07 1.59
N LEU A 73 5.74 20.03 0.80
CA LEU A 73 5.66 19.97 -0.66
C LEU A 73 6.54 18.84 -1.21
N LEU A 74 7.78 18.70 -0.72
CA LEU A 74 8.64 17.57 -1.07
C LEU A 74 8.01 16.22 -0.67
N LEU A 75 7.44 16.14 0.54
CA LEU A 75 6.76 14.94 1.03
C LEU A 75 5.55 14.57 0.16
N SER A 76 4.70 15.55 -0.19
CA SER A 76 3.53 15.31 -1.02
C SER A 76 3.89 14.91 -2.44
N ILE A 77 4.92 15.53 -3.04
CA ILE A 77 5.47 15.09 -4.34
C ILE A 77 5.95 13.65 -4.27
N TYR A 78 6.68 13.29 -3.21
CA TYR A 78 7.13 11.92 -2.98
C TYR A 78 5.95 10.93 -2.89
N TRP A 79 4.91 11.28 -2.15
CA TRP A 79 3.68 10.45 -2.11
C TRP A 79 2.98 10.33 -3.46
N TRP A 80 2.86 11.42 -4.22
CA TRP A 80 2.31 11.37 -5.58
C TRP A 80 3.11 10.43 -6.48
N PHE A 81 4.43 10.43 -6.35
CA PHE A 81 5.30 9.48 -7.05
C PHE A 81 5.06 8.03 -6.63
N LEU A 82 4.90 7.73 -5.34
CA LEU A 82 4.56 6.40 -4.85
C LEU A 82 3.23 5.89 -5.42
N ILE A 83 2.22 6.76 -5.44
CA ILE A 83 0.90 6.50 -6.03
C ILE A 83 1.02 6.26 -7.55
N PHE A 84 1.75 7.13 -8.26
CA PHE A 84 1.98 7.01 -9.69
C PHE A 84 2.61 5.66 -10.03
N TRP A 85 3.63 5.25 -9.26
CA TRP A 85 4.30 3.98 -9.45
C TRP A 85 3.55 2.75 -8.89
N ASN A 86 2.46 2.96 -8.16
CA ASN A 86 1.66 1.92 -7.52
C ASN A 86 2.51 0.96 -6.69
N VAL A 87 3.43 1.50 -5.90
CA VAL A 87 4.31 0.69 -5.05
C VAL A 87 3.47 -0.21 -4.12
N GLY A 88 3.92 -1.43 -3.88
CA GLY A 88 3.19 -2.46 -3.13
C GLY A 88 2.02 -3.11 -3.88
N GLY A 89 1.56 -2.52 -4.99
CA GLY A 89 0.44 -3.03 -5.75
C GLY A 89 0.79 -4.28 -6.55
N GLY A 90 -0.17 -5.17 -6.76
CA GLY A 90 0.10 -6.40 -7.49
C GLY A 90 -1.04 -7.40 -7.45
N PHE A 91 -0.71 -8.68 -7.57
CA PHE A 91 -1.69 -9.75 -7.51
C PHE A 91 -1.06 -11.07 -7.08
N ASN A 92 -1.90 -11.95 -6.56
CA ASN A 92 -1.60 -13.37 -6.38
C ASN A 92 -2.46 -14.16 -7.34
N GLU A 93 -1.85 -15.01 -8.15
CA GLU A 93 -2.53 -15.87 -9.10
C GLU A 93 -2.23 -17.33 -8.77
N PHE A 94 -3.29 -18.11 -8.61
CA PHE A 94 -3.25 -19.53 -8.32
C PHE A 94 -3.87 -20.26 -9.52
N ASN A 95 -3.03 -20.87 -10.35
CA ASN A 95 -3.45 -21.51 -11.59
C ASN A 95 -3.30 -23.04 -11.47
N LYS A 96 -4.44 -23.74 -11.42
CA LYS A 96 -4.50 -25.21 -11.38
C LYS A 96 -4.18 -25.87 -12.72
N LYS A 97 -4.40 -25.18 -13.84
CA LYS A 97 -4.12 -25.74 -15.19
C LYS A 97 -2.63 -25.90 -15.38
N ASP A 98 -1.88 -24.86 -15.03
CA ASP A 98 -0.42 -24.84 -15.15
C ASP A 98 0.28 -25.39 -13.91
N GLY A 99 -0.45 -25.59 -12.80
CA GLY A 99 0.09 -26.07 -11.53
C GLY A 99 1.04 -25.06 -10.87
N LEU A 100 0.84 -23.76 -11.11
CA LEU A 100 1.74 -22.69 -10.69
C LEU A 100 1.02 -21.67 -9.80
N VAL A 101 1.77 -21.15 -8.82
CA VAL A 101 1.39 -19.98 -8.03
C VAL A 101 2.34 -18.85 -8.34
N ARG A 102 1.74 -17.72 -8.74
CA ARG A 102 2.47 -16.51 -9.12
C ARG A 102 2.12 -15.38 -8.17
N ILE A 103 3.13 -14.82 -7.53
CA ILE A 103 3.02 -13.66 -6.65
C ILE A 103 3.75 -12.51 -7.32
N PHE A 104 2.99 -11.52 -7.76
CA PHE A 104 3.52 -10.34 -8.43
C PHE A 104 3.31 -9.10 -7.58
N ARG A 105 4.35 -8.27 -7.44
CA ARG A 105 4.30 -6.97 -6.76
C ARG A 105 5.13 -5.92 -7.52
N TRP A 106 4.66 -4.69 -7.49
CA TRP A 106 5.40 -3.51 -7.90
C TRP A 106 6.19 -2.98 -6.70
N GLY A 107 7.52 -2.99 -6.81
CA GLY A 107 8.41 -2.33 -5.87
C GLY A 107 8.67 -0.87 -6.22
N TYR A 108 9.62 -0.28 -5.50
CA TYR A 108 10.14 1.06 -5.76
C TYR A 108 10.77 1.17 -7.16
N PRO A 109 10.83 2.38 -7.75
CA PRO A 109 11.52 2.59 -9.01
C PRO A 109 12.98 2.11 -8.94
N GLY A 110 13.44 1.42 -9.98
CA GLY A 110 14.79 0.85 -10.04
C GLY A 110 14.86 -0.42 -10.89
N LYS A 111 16.03 -1.05 -10.92
CA LYS A 111 16.30 -2.27 -11.72
C LYS A 111 15.40 -3.45 -11.31
N ASN A 112 15.08 -3.57 -10.02
CA ASN A 112 14.28 -4.66 -9.46
C ASN A 112 12.84 -4.23 -9.11
N ARG A 113 12.26 -3.33 -9.92
CA ARG A 113 10.91 -2.83 -9.67
C ARG A 113 9.84 -3.93 -9.73
N ARG A 114 9.99 -4.91 -10.63
CA ARG A 114 9.02 -5.98 -10.81
C ARG A 114 9.43 -7.18 -9.97
N ILE A 115 8.73 -7.42 -8.88
CA ILE A 115 8.92 -8.61 -8.05
C ILE A 115 7.95 -9.66 -8.58
N ASN A 116 8.47 -10.70 -9.21
CA ASN A 116 7.67 -11.79 -9.77
C ASN A 116 8.19 -13.12 -9.24
N LEU A 117 7.50 -13.68 -8.26
CA LEU A 117 7.83 -14.96 -7.65
C LEU A 117 6.89 -16.02 -8.21
N CYS A 118 7.45 -17.10 -8.74
CA CYS A 118 6.69 -18.24 -9.27
C CYS A 118 7.09 -19.49 -8.49
N TYR A 119 6.10 -20.23 -8.00
CA TYR A 119 6.27 -21.48 -7.27
C TYR A 119 5.39 -22.56 -7.86
N ASN A 120 5.81 -23.82 -7.74
CA ASN A 120 4.98 -24.95 -8.11
C ASN A 120 3.92 -25.17 -7.03
N MET A 121 2.68 -25.45 -7.42
CA MET A 121 1.62 -25.78 -6.47
C MET A 121 1.96 -26.99 -5.60
N LYS A 122 2.74 -27.94 -6.15
CA LYS A 122 3.22 -29.11 -5.41
C LYS A 122 4.16 -28.77 -4.25
N ASP A 123 4.73 -27.57 -4.25
CA ASP A 123 5.65 -27.12 -3.20
C ASP A 123 4.94 -26.41 -2.06
N ILE A 124 3.61 -26.26 -2.13
CA ILE A 124 2.79 -25.68 -1.08
C ILE A 124 2.39 -26.80 -0.13
N GLU A 125 2.76 -26.65 1.15
CA GLU A 125 2.44 -27.63 2.20
C GLU A 125 1.14 -27.28 2.91
N ALA A 126 0.97 -26.02 3.27
CA ALA A 126 -0.16 -25.56 4.06
C ALA A 126 -0.46 -24.07 3.83
N ILE A 127 -1.67 -23.66 4.22
CA ILE A 127 -2.02 -22.26 4.41
C ILE A 127 -2.03 -21.99 5.90
N LYS A 128 -1.23 -21.01 6.34
CA LYS A 128 -1.15 -20.63 7.75
C LYS A 128 -1.87 -19.31 7.99
N VAL A 129 -2.75 -19.26 8.98
CA VAL A 129 -3.38 -18.01 9.45
C VAL A 129 -2.68 -17.57 10.73
N GLU A 130 -2.21 -16.33 10.76
CA GLU A 130 -1.60 -15.72 11.94
C GLU A 130 -2.49 -14.56 12.43
N LEU A 131 -2.79 -14.59 13.72
CA LEU A 131 -3.58 -13.60 14.42
C LEU A 131 -2.67 -12.89 15.44
N THR A 132 -2.20 -11.69 15.12
CA THR A 132 -1.50 -10.86 16.11
C THR A 132 -2.54 -10.06 16.89
N GLN A 133 -2.61 -10.28 18.20
CA GLN A 133 -3.48 -9.54 19.11
C GLN A 133 -2.73 -8.36 19.73
N GLY A 134 -3.31 -7.15 19.70
CA GLY A 134 -2.70 -5.92 20.23
C GLY A 134 -3.31 -4.64 19.65
N LEU A 135 -2.72 -3.48 19.96
CA LEU A 135 -3.15 -2.17 19.45
C LEU A 135 -3.19 -2.09 17.91
N ASN A 136 -2.34 -2.86 17.24
CA ASN A 136 -2.33 -3.05 15.80
C ASN A 136 -2.63 -4.53 15.49
N SER A 137 -3.88 -4.94 15.70
CA SER A 137 -4.31 -6.32 15.46
C SER A 137 -4.26 -6.60 13.96
N GLN A 138 -3.28 -7.39 13.52
CA GLN A 138 -3.12 -7.79 12.12
C GLN A 138 -3.46 -9.26 11.98
N ARG A 139 -4.11 -9.57 10.86
CA ARG A 139 -4.53 -10.92 10.53
C ARG A 139 -4.00 -11.23 9.15
N THR A 140 -3.04 -12.13 9.08
CA THR A 140 -2.26 -12.38 7.86
C THR A 140 -2.35 -13.85 7.49
N ILE A 141 -2.63 -14.11 6.21
CA ILE A 141 -2.60 -15.43 5.61
C ILE A 141 -1.23 -15.60 4.96
N TYR A 142 -0.56 -16.69 5.32
CA TYR A 142 0.72 -17.09 4.76
C TYR A 142 0.57 -18.36 3.92
N LEU A 143 1.30 -18.39 2.82
CA LEU A 143 1.55 -19.59 2.05
C LEU A 143 2.81 -20.27 2.61
N ARG A 144 2.66 -21.46 3.19
CA ARG A 144 3.80 -22.26 3.66
C ARG A 144 4.28 -23.17 2.52
N LEU A 145 5.51 -22.94 2.08
CA LEU A 145 6.19 -23.76 1.09
C LEU A 145 7.06 -24.82 1.77
N LYS A 146 7.37 -25.88 1.02
CA LYS A 146 8.36 -26.90 1.38
C LYS A 146 9.66 -26.27 1.86
N GLY A 147 10.14 -26.75 3.00
CA GLY A 147 11.30 -26.17 3.67
C GLY A 147 10.98 -24.97 4.58
N LYS A 148 9.73 -24.87 5.08
CA LYS A 148 9.27 -23.89 6.08
C LYS A 148 9.39 -22.42 5.67
N ARG A 149 9.38 -22.12 4.37
CA ARG A 149 9.33 -20.73 3.89
C ARG A 149 7.89 -20.25 3.91
N GLU A 150 7.64 -19.14 4.59
CA GLU A 150 6.29 -18.53 4.70
C GLU A 150 6.24 -17.26 3.85
N ILE A 151 5.25 -17.15 2.97
CA ILE A 151 5.05 -15.97 2.12
C ILE A 151 3.70 -15.35 2.46
N PRO A 152 3.66 -14.09 2.94
CA PRO A 152 2.40 -13.41 3.20
C PRO A 152 1.66 -13.17 1.88
N ILE A 153 0.42 -13.67 1.81
CA ILE A 153 -0.44 -13.52 0.62
C ILE A 153 -1.57 -12.50 0.85
N THR A 154 -1.87 -12.14 2.09
CA THR A 154 -2.83 -11.06 2.38
C THR A 154 -2.23 -9.71 1.98
N GLY A 155 -3.03 -8.85 1.35
CA GLY A 155 -2.65 -7.46 1.13
C GLY A 155 -2.64 -6.68 2.45
N ILE A 156 -1.96 -5.52 2.48
CA ILE A 156 -2.02 -4.55 3.58
C ILE A 156 -3.34 -3.76 3.50
N ASP A 157 -4.42 -4.44 3.12
CA ASP A 157 -5.74 -3.83 3.05
C ASP A 157 -6.32 -3.69 4.45
N LYS A 158 -7.58 -3.24 4.50
CA LYS A 158 -8.33 -3.07 5.75
C LYS A 158 -8.22 -4.33 6.62
N PRO A 159 -8.24 -4.19 7.95
CA PRO A 159 -8.34 -5.35 8.84
C PRO A 159 -9.63 -6.09 8.50
N LEU A 160 -9.50 -7.23 7.81
CA LEU A 160 -10.62 -8.13 7.53
C LEU A 160 -11.14 -8.68 8.85
N THR A 161 -12.44 -8.98 8.89
CA THR A 161 -13.03 -9.65 10.05
C THR A 161 -12.46 -11.07 10.19
N LEU A 162 -12.54 -11.64 11.40
CA LEU A 162 -12.00 -12.99 11.66
C LEU A 162 -12.65 -14.01 10.70
N LYS A 163 -13.98 -13.91 10.58
CA LYS A 163 -14.80 -14.72 9.69
C LYS A 163 -14.40 -14.58 8.22
N GLU A 164 -14.11 -13.38 7.75
CA GLU A 164 -13.67 -13.16 6.35
C GLU A 164 -12.32 -13.82 6.07
N ILE A 165 -11.37 -13.73 7.01
CA ILE A 165 -10.05 -14.36 6.85
C ILE A 165 -10.13 -15.87 6.93
N GLU A 166 -10.88 -16.40 7.89
CA GLU A 166 -11.11 -17.84 8.00
C GLU A 166 -11.77 -18.40 6.74
N ASN A 167 -12.80 -17.71 6.24
CA ASN A 167 -13.45 -18.08 4.98
C ASN A 167 -12.47 -18.04 3.82
N GLN A 168 -11.70 -16.95 3.67
CA GLN A 168 -10.74 -16.81 2.58
C GLN A 168 -9.63 -17.86 2.66
N ALA A 169 -9.11 -18.14 3.85
CA ALA A 169 -8.07 -19.14 4.07
C ALA A 169 -8.59 -20.56 3.83
N SER A 170 -9.80 -20.88 4.30
CA SER A 170 -10.47 -22.16 4.06
C SER A 170 -10.77 -22.37 2.58
N GLU A 171 -11.29 -21.34 1.89
CA GLU A 171 -11.52 -21.39 0.45
C GLU A 171 -10.23 -21.60 -0.35
N LEU A 172 -9.13 -20.96 0.05
CA LEU A 172 -7.83 -21.13 -0.57
C LEU A 172 -7.25 -22.52 -0.30
N ALA A 173 -7.38 -23.04 0.92
CA ALA A 173 -6.87 -24.36 1.32
C ALA A 173 -7.61 -25.46 0.56
N ASN A 174 -8.94 -25.36 0.49
CA ASN A 174 -9.78 -26.24 -0.34
C ASN A 174 -9.45 -26.13 -1.82
N PHE A 175 -9.13 -24.93 -2.31
CA PHE A 175 -8.70 -24.76 -3.68
C PHE A 175 -7.36 -25.45 -3.93
N LEU A 176 -6.36 -25.25 -3.08
CA LEU A 176 -5.03 -25.84 -3.25
C LEU A 176 -4.95 -27.33 -2.84
N GLN A 177 -5.97 -27.85 -2.17
CA GLN A 177 -6.01 -29.20 -1.57
C GLN A 177 -4.87 -29.42 -0.55
N VAL A 178 -4.63 -28.40 0.28
CA VAL A 178 -3.59 -28.42 1.34
C VAL A 178 -4.23 -28.22 2.71
N SER A 179 -3.49 -28.52 3.78
CA SER A 179 -3.97 -28.31 5.14
C SER A 179 -4.06 -26.81 5.47
N LEU A 180 -5.03 -26.48 6.33
CA LEU A 180 -5.12 -25.18 6.98
C LEU A 180 -4.46 -25.29 8.36
N GLU A 181 -3.49 -24.43 8.65
CA GLU A 181 -2.77 -24.34 9.90
C GLU A 181 -3.03 -22.97 10.57
N GLY A 182 -3.05 -22.93 11.89
CA GLY A 182 -3.33 -21.70 12.63
C GLY A 182 -4.81 -21.56 12.97
N LEU A 183 -5.17 -22.24 14.06
CA LEU A 183 -6.26 -21.90 14.97
C LEU A 183 -5.67 -21.90 16.38
#